data_AF-A0A849D8Z9-F1
#
_entry.id   AF-A0A849D8Z9-F1
#
_cell.length_a   1.000
_cell.length_b   1.000
_cell.length_c   1.000
_cell.angle_alpha   90.00
_cell.angle_beta   90.00
_cell.angle_gamma   90.00
#
_symmetry.space_group_name_H-M   'P 1'
#
loop_
_entity.id
_entity.type
_entity.pdbx_description
1 polymer ?
#
loop_
_entity_poly.entity_id
_entity_poly.type
_entity_poly.pdbx_seq_one_letter_code
_entity_poly.pdbx_strand_id
1 'polypeptide(L)' 'TGGVNIIDLANLNSCSFLGTQDLGKLLPEGGFEILGRFDHADLRGCNLMAL' A
#
# COMPACT_ATOMS: atom_id res chain seq x y z
N THR A 1 6.69 -11.97 2.91
CA THR A 1 6.79 -10.51 2.64
C THR A 1 6.42 -10.28 1.20
N GLY A 2 5.79 -9.14 0.88
CA GLY A 2 5.32 -8.81 -0.47
C GLY A 2 4.76 -7.40 -0.56
N GLY A 3 4.33 -6.97 -1.75
CA GLY A 3 3.75 -5.64 -1.94
C GLY A 3 2.40 -5.47 -1.26
N VAL A 4 2.13 -4.27 -0.74
CA VAL A 4 0.84 -3.91 -0.14
C VAL A 4 -0.05 -3.26 -1.18
N ASN A 5 -1.22 -3.87 -1.42
CA ASN A 5 -2.23 -3.35 -2.33
C ASN A 5 -3.54 -3.19 -1.57
N ILE A 6 -4.28 -2.12 -1.87
CA ILE A 6 -5.58 -1.85 -1.28
C ILE A 6 -6.63 -2.01 -2.37
N ILE A 7 -7.68 -2.77 -2.09
CA ILE A 7 -8.82 -2.95 -2.98
C ILE A 7 -10.08 -2.54 -2.24
N ASP A 8 -10.79 -1.56 -2.78
CA ASP A 8 -12.14 -1.21 -2.34
C ASP A 8 -13.16 -1.87 -3.26
N LEU A 9 -13.81 -2.92 -2.76
CA LEU A 9 -14.80 -3.68 -3.52
C LEU A 9 -16.12 -2.94 -3.73
N ALA A 10 -16.40 -1.88 -2.97
CA ALA A 10 -17.60 -1.06 -3.12
C ALA A 10 -17.40 0.08 -4.14
N ASN A 11 -16.16 0.42 -4.46
CA ASN A 11 -15.83 1.48 -5.40
C ASN A 11 -15.97 1.00 -6.86
N LEU A 12 -17.18 1.09 -7.40
CA LEU A 12 -17.50 0.64 -8.76
C LEU A 12 -17.20 1.70 -9.83
N ASN A 13 -17.21 2.98 -9.45
CA ASN A 13 -17.24 4.09 -10.40
C ASN A 13 -15.88 4.80 -10.57
N SER A 14 -14.84 4.33 -9.89
CA SER A 14 -13.48 4.88 -10.00
C SER A 14 -12.42 3.80 -9.81
N CYS A 15 -11.16 4.19 -9.60
CA CYS A 15 -10.07 3.25 -9.38
C CYS A 15 -10.27 2.50 -8.04
N SER A 16 -10.70 1.25 -8.11
CA SER A 16 -10.93 0.38 -6.95
C SER A 16 -9.64 -0.22 -6.38
N PHE A 17 -8.51 -0.07 -7.09
CA PHE A 17 -7.24 -0.69 -6.76
C PHE A 17 -6.15 0.37 -6.56
N LEU A 18 -5.43 0.29 -5.44
CA LEU A 18 -4.26 1.12 -5.15
C LEU A 18 -3.05 0.23 -4.90
N GLY A 19 -2.06 0.33 -5.78
CA GLY A 19 -0.72 -0.24 -5.58
C GLY A 19 0.16 0.74 -4.82
N THR A 20 0.35 0.52 -3.53
CA THR A 20 0.98 1.52 -2.64
C THR A 20 2.47 1.69 -2.90
N GLN A 21 3.14 0.68 -3.47
CA GLN A 21 4.60 0.54 -3.53
C GLN A 21 5.28 0.38 -2.16
N ASP A 22 4.51 -0.12 -1.18
CA ASP A 22 5.02 -0.48 0.15
C ASP A 22 5.26 -1.99 0.26
N LEU A 23 6.27 -2.36 1.04
CA LEU A 23 6.56 -3.75 1.41
C LEU A 23 5.85 -4.07 2.73
N GLY A 24 5.11 -5.16 2.74
CA GLY A 24 4.39 -5.66 3.90
C GLY A 24 4.81 -7.06 4.32
N LYS A 25 4.55 -7.38 5.58
CA LYS A 25 4.70 -8.72 6.16
C LYS A 25 3.46 -9.09 6.95
N LEU A 26 2.89 -10.26 6.63
CA LEU A 26 1.81 -10.85 7.42
C LEU A 26 2.36 -11.32 8.77
N LEU A 27 1.59 -11.07 9.81
CA LEU A 27 1.83 -11.55 11.17
C LEU A 27 0.95 -12.80 11.44
N PRO A 28 1.38 -13.72 12.32
CA PRO A 28 0.64 -14.96 12.60
C PRO A 28 -0.82 -14.75 13.03
N GLU A 29 -1.09 -13.66 13.73
CA GLU A 29 -2.38 -13.24 14.27
C GLU A 29 -3.30 -12.54 13.24
N GLY A 30 -2.95 -12.57 11.95
CA GLY A 30 -3.78 -12.05 10.85
C GLY A 30 -3.61 -10.55 10.61
N GLY A 31 -2.77 -9.87 11.39
CA GLY A 31 -2.31 -8.51 11.10
C GLY A 31 -1.22 -8.48 10.02
N PHE A 32 -0.79 -7.27 9.68
CA PHE A 32 0.41 -7.06 8.88
C PHE A 32 1.15 -5.81 9.34
N GLU A 33 2.45 -5.77 9.08
CA GLU A 33 3.31 -4.61 9.33
C GLU A 33 3.85 -4.04 8.01
N ILE A 34 4.01 -2.72 7.96
CA ILE A 34 4.70 -2.03 6.86
C ILE A 34 6.20 -2.01 7.17
N LEU A 35 7.01 -2.53 6.25
CA LEU A 35 8.45 -2.64 6.39
C LEU A 35 9.22 -1.49 5.72
N GLY A 36 8.54 -0.64 4.95
CA GLY A 36 9.12 0.44 4.17
C GLY A 36 8.73 0.40 2.69
N ARG A 37 9.38 1.22 1.86
CA ARG A 37 9.13 1.33 0.41
C ARG A 37 10.00 0.36 -0.40
N PHE A 38 9.55 -0.03 -1.59
CA PHE A 38 10.39 -0.79 -2.53
C PHE A 38 11.66 -0.03 -2.96
N ASP A 39 11.56 1.29 -3.13
CA ASP A 39 12.66 2.15 -3.60
C ASP A 39 13.59 2.63 -2.46
N HIS A 40 13.38 2.16 -1.23
CA HIS A 40 14.11 2.61 -0.03
C HIS A 40 14.03 4.14 0.20
N ALA A 41 13.01 4.83 -0.35
CA ALA A 41 12.89 6.27 -0.17
C ALA A 41 12.43 6.63 1.26
N ASP A 42 13.25 7.41 1.97
CA ASP A 42 13.07 7.78 3.38
C ASP A 42 11.93 8.79 3.68
N LEU A 43 11.46 9.57 2.70
CA LEU A 43 10.59 10.73 2.96
C LEU A 43 9.60 11.03 1.85
N ARG A 44 8.30 10.80 2.08
CA ARG A 44 7.20 11.39 1.29
C ARG A 44 6.00 11.71 2.19
N GLY A 45 6.03 12.88 2.83
CA GLY A 45 4.99 13.42 3.71
C GLY A 45 3.86 14.18 3.00
N CYS A 46 3.77 14.10 1.67
CA CYS A 46 2.68 14.67 0.88
C CYS A 46 2.09 13.57 0.00
N ASN A 47 0.76 13.45 0.00
CA ASN A 47 0.01 12.50 -0.82
C ASN A 47 0.49 12.58 -2.29
N LEU A 48 0.98 11.46 -2.83
CA LEU A 48 1.46 11.35 -4.21
C LEU A 48 0.34 11.04 -5.22
N MET A 49 -0.92 11.18 -4.84
CA MET A 49 -2.05 11.20 -5.76
C MET A 49 -2.00 12.52 -6.56
N ALA A 50 -0.95 12.68 -7.34
CA ALA A 50 -0.82 13.68 -8.38
C ALA A 50 -1.25 13.01 -9.70
N LEU A 51 -2.06 13.75 -10.46
CA LEU A 51 -2.60 13.35 -11.76
C LEU A 51 -1.48 13.05 -12.77
#